data_AF-A0AAD0NLM3-F1
#
_entry.id   AF-A0AAD0NLM3-F1
#
_cell.length_a   1.000
_cell.length_b   1.000
_cell.length_c   1.000
_cell.angle_alpha   90.00
_cell.angle_beta   90.00
_cell.angle_gamma   90.00
#
_symmetry.space_group_name_H-M   'P 1'
#
loop_
_entity.id
_entity.type
_entity.pdbx_description
1 polymer ?
#
loop_
_entity_poly.entity_id
_entity_poly.type
_entity_poly.pdbx_seq_one_letter_code
_entity_poly.pdbx_strand_id
1 'polypeptide(L)'
;MASLFAPLPSLADAGSAAASVQHSDAQLDAILTVRAQEILDRMKRLEGQSKDIRVQVVFDFGAGALRVYFGPGILPDDYGASFEDQHDDFRHSLTHIAQKAAPVKEIIFRYDGREIEAYFPEVRKEAEDAQRARVRPRRA
;
A
#
# COMPACT_ATOMS: atom_id res chain seq x y z
N MET A 1 29.51 -45.71 -34.40
CA MET A 1 29.55 -45.81 -32.93
C MET A 1 28.33 -45.10 -32.39
N ALA A 2 27.67 -45.73 -31.43
CA ALA A 2 26.26 -45.59 -31.05
C ALA A 2 25.79 -44.19 -30.61
N SER A 3 24.50 -43.95 -30.88
CA SER A 3 23.62 -42.93 -30.29
C SER A 3 23.65 -42.92 -28.77
N LEU A 4 23.51 -41.73 -28.18
CA LEU A 4 22.74 -41.55 -26.94
C LEU A 4 21.94 -40.24 -27.04
N PHE A 5 20.71 -40.38 -27.54
CA PHE A 5 19.61 -39.46 -27.30
C PHE A 5 19.20 -39.60 -25.83
N ALA A 6 19.19 -38.51 -25.07
CA ALA A 6 18.45 -38.43 -23.81
C ALA A 6 17.35 -37.38 -23.99
N PRO A 7 16.06 -37.71 -23.85
CA PRO A 7 15.02 -36.71 -23.84
C PRO A 7 15.01 -36.04 -22.46
N LEU A 8 15.27 -34.74 -22.42
CA LEU A 8 14.91 -33.93 -21.25
C LEU A 8 13.38 -33.90 -21.12
N PRO A 9 12.83 -34.03 -19.91
CA PRO A 9 11.39 -33.91 -19.71
C PRO A 9 10.93 -32.51 -20.09
N SER A 10 9.97 -32.47 -21.01
CA SER A 10 9.14 -31.31 -21.33
C SER A 10 8.42 -30.85 -20.07
N LEU A 11 8.86 -29.74 -19.48
CA LEU A 11 8.07 -28.95 -18.55
C LEU A 11 7.20 -27.99 -19.37
N ALA A 12 6.20 -28.55 -20.03
CA ALA A 12 5.01 -27.80 -20.35
C ALA A 12 4.20 -27.64 -19.06
N ASP A 13 3.74 -26.41 -18.85
CA ASP A 13 2.64 -26.04 -17.97
C ASP A 13 2.87 -26.21 -16.46
N ALA A 14 3.59 -25.24 -15.89
CA ALA A 14 3.40 -24.88 -14.49
C ALA A 14 2.94 -23.43 -14.45
N GLY A 15 1.63 -23.26 -14.63
CA GLY A 15 0.90 -22.12 -14.11
C GLY A 15 1.27 -20.80 -14.76
N SER A 16 0.45 -20.41 -15.72
CA SER A 16 0.00 -19.03 -15.84
C SER A 16 -0.55 -18.54 -14.49
N ALA A 17 0.34 -18.25 -13.53
CA ALA A 17 0.13 -17.12 -12.67
C ALA A 17 0.41 -15.93 -13.58
N ALA A 18 -0.62 -15.55 -14.34
CA ALA A 18 -0.76 -14.17 -14.72
C ALA A 18 -0.66 -13.39 -13.41
N ALA A 19 0.56 -12.96 -13.08
CA ALA A 19 0.76 -11.72 -12.38
C ALA A 19 -0.10 -10.78 -13.20
N SER A 20 -1.30 -10.51 -12.69
CA SER A 20 -2.21 -9.53 -13.27
C SER A 20 -1.33 -8.34 -13.54
N VAL A 21 -0.99 -8.12 -14.80
CA VAL A 21 -0.10 -7.02 -15.20
C VAL A 21 -0.88 -5.83 -14.72
N GLN A 22 -0.46 -5.29 -13.57
CA GLN A 22 -1.12 -4.16 -12.96
C GLN A 22 -1.00 -3.10 -14.04
N HIS A 23 -2.14 -2.76 -14.65
CA HIS A 23 -2.19 -1.75 -15.67
C HIS A 23 -1.94 -0.46 -14.90
N SER A 24 -0.68 -0.09 -14.74
CA SER A 24 -0.26 1.15 -14.11
C SER A 24 0.26 2.07 -15.20
N ASP A 25 -0.03 3.36 -15.01
CA ASP A 25 0.50 4.40 -15.88
C ASP A 25 1.72 4.97 -15.18
N ALA A 26 2.91 4.65 -15.71
CA ALA A 26 4.18 5.06 -15.13
C ALA A 26 4.31 6.59 -14.96
N GLN A 27 3.62 7.37 -15.82
CA GLN A 27 3.61 8.83 -15.68
C GLN A 27 2.76 9.27 -14.49
N LEU A 28 1.57 8.68 -14.31
CA LEU A 28 0.73 8.95 -13.15
C LEU A 28 1.42 8.51 -11.86
N ASP A 29 2.02 7.32 -11.84
CA ASP A 29 2.77 6.79 -10.70
C ASP A 29 3.92 7.73 -10.31
N ALA A 30 4.65 8.28 -11.29
CA ALA A 30 5.70 9.26 -11.05
C ALA A 30 5.16 10.57 -10.44
N ILE A 31 4.05 11.10 -10.97
CA ILE A 31 3.40 12.31 -10.44
C ILE A 31 2.95 12.09 -9.00
N LEU A 32 2.29 10.97 -8.72
CA LEU A 32 1.81 10.61 -7.39
C LEU A 32 2.97 10.41 -6.41
N THR A 33 4.05 9.76 -6.86
CA THR A 33 5.25 9.53 -6.05
C THR A 33 5.93 10.84 -5.68
N VAL A 34 6.12 11.75 -6.65
CA VAL A 34 6.68 13.09 -6.38
C VAL A 34 5.81 13.82 -5.37
N ARG A 35 4.48 13.81 -5.55
CA ARG A 35 3.56 14.46 -4.61
C ARG A 35 3.63 13.84 -3.21
N ALA A 36 3.69 12.53 -3.10
CA ALA A 36 3.81 11.84 -1.82
C ALA A 36 5.12 12.22 -1.13
N GLN A 37 6.23 12.30 -1.86
CA GLN A 37 7.51 12.73 -1.31
C GLN A 37 7.45 14.18 -0.84
N GLU A 38 6.82 15.09 -1.58
CA GLU A 38 6.60 16.48 -1.14
C GLU A 38 5.84 16.57 0.19
N ILE A 39 4.78 15.76 0.35
CA ILE A 39 4.02 15.66 1.61
C ILE A 39 4.94 15.14 2.72
N LEU A 40 5.66 14.07 2.45
CA LEU A 40 6.61 13.48 3.39
C LEU A 40 7.67 14.47 3.85
N ASP A 41 8.23 15.27 2.94
CA ASP A 41 9.31 16.21 3.25
C ASP A 41 8.84 17.39 4.10
N ARG A 42 7.58 17.82 3.99
CA ARG A 42 7.02 18.94 4.77
C ARG A 42 6.43 18.54 6.13
N MET A 43 6.13 17.26 6.34
CA MET A 43 5.50 16.81 7.59
C MET A 43 6.45 16.95 8.78
N LYS A 44 5.91 17.41 9.91
CA LYS A 44 6.62 17.33 11.19
C LYS A 44 6.84 15.86 11.54
N ARG A 45 8.08 15.48 11.85
CA ARG A 45 8.42 14.14 12.32
C ARG A 45 7.90 13.91 13.73
N LEU A 46 7.27 12.75 13.92
CA LEU A 46 6.91 12.21 15.24
C LEU A 46 8.13 11.52 15.85
N GLU A 47 8.07 11.25 17.16
CA GLU A 47 9.09 10.45 17.84
C GLU A 47 9.18 9.05 17.21
N GLY A 48 10.39 8.51 17.09
CA GLY A 48 10.68 7.28 16.33
C GLY A 48 10.90 7.44 14.83
N GLN A 49 10.39 8.51 14.19
CA GLN A 49 10.49 8.67 12.73
C GLN A 49 11.87 9.14 12.25
N SER A 50 12.36 8.54 11.16
CA SER A 50 13.59 8.94 10.46
C SER A 50 13.43 10.28 9.76
N LYS A 51 14.56 10.98 9.56
CA LYS A 51 14.61 12.20 8.73
C LYS A 51 14.65 11.89 7.24
N ASP A 52 15.29 10.78 6.86
CA ASP A 52 15.44 10.35 5.47
C ASP A 52 14.51 9.14 5.24
N ILE A 53 13.31 9.44 4.74
CA ILE A 53 12.29 8.45 4.42
C ILE A 53 11.95 8.64 2.95
N ARG A 54 11.83 7.53 2.22
CA ARG A 54 11.36 7.51 0.84
C ARG A 54 9.95 6.96 0.76
N VAL A 55 9.19 7.43 -0.21
CA VAL A 55 7.85 6.91 -0.51
C VAL A 55 7.72 6.67 -2.00
N GLN A 56 7.00 5.60 -2.36
CA GLN A 56 6.59 5.29 -3.72
C GLN A 56 5.08 5.13 -3.76
N VAL A 57 4.44 5.61 -4.82
CA VAL A 57 3.01 5.42 -5.05
C VAL A 57 2.79 4.74 -6.39
N VAL A 58 1.92 3.74 -6.39
CA VAL A 58 1.45 3.04 -7.59
C VAL A 58 -0.06 3.07 -7.61
N PHE A 59 -0.64 3.42 -8.76
CA PHE A 59 -2.08 3.33 -8.98
C PHE A 59 -2.43 2.10 -9.82
N ASP A 60 -3.18 1.18 -9.21
CA ASP A 60 -3.70 -0.02 -9.86
C ASP A 60 -5.07 0.30 -10.47
N PHE A 61 -5.12 0.51 -11.78
CA PHE A 61 -6.36 0.87 -12.48
C PHE A 61 -7.40 -0.26 -12.46
N GLY A 62 -6.96 -1.52 -12.42
CA GLY A 62 -7.87 -2.68 -12.39
C GLY A 62 -8.62 -2.77 -11.06
N ALA A 63 -7.89 -2.58 -9.96
CA ALA A 63 -8.49 -2.53 -8.62
C ALA A 63 -9.17 -1.19 -8.34
N GLY A 64 -8.68 -0.09 -8.92
CA GLY A 64 -8.98 1.27 -8.48
C GLY A 64 -8.29 1.60 -7.14
N ALA A 65 -7.10 1.06 -6.91
CA ALA A 65 -6.41 1.12 -5.61
C ALA A 65 -5.13 1.95 -5.70
N LEU A 66 -4.98 2.93 -4.80
CA LEU A 66 -3.72 3.63 -4.56
C LEU A 66 -2.88 2.84 -3.57
N ARG A 67 -1.69 2.38 -3.97
CA ARG A 67 -0.75 1.69 -3.07
C ARG A 67 0.39 2.63 -2.74
N VAL A 68 0.53 2.97 -1.47
CA VAL A 68 1.57 3.86 -0.94
C VAL A 68 2.57 3.02 -0.16
N TYR A 69 3.81 2.99 -0.64
CA TYR A 69 4.90 2.22 -0.05
C TYR A 69 5.87 3.17 0.61
N PHE A 70 5.92 3.13 1.93
CA PHE A 70 6.92 3.84 2.70
C PHE A 70 8.16 2.96 2.88
N GLY A 71 9.33 3.57 2.68
CA GLY A 71 10.60 3.03 3.11
C GLY A 71 10.73 2.97 4.64
N PRO A 72 11.85 2.44 5.13
CA PRO A 72 12.08 2.30 6.57
C PRO A 72 12.05 3.64 7.30
N GLY A 73 11.62 3.62 8.57
CA GLY A 73 11.66 4.78 9.46
C GLY A 73 10.45 5.72 9.41
N ILE A 74 9.38 5.38 8.70
CA ILE A 74 8.11 6.14 8.73
C ILE A 74 7.29 5.88 10.00
N LEU A 75 7.49 4.75 10.66
CA LEU A 75 6.70 4.36 11.83
C LEU A 75 7.16 5.20 13.03
N PRO A 76 6.22 5.80 13.78
CA PRO A 76 6.52 6.42 15.07
C PRO A 76 6.74 5.35 16.14
N ASP A 77 7.18 5.77 17.32
CA ASP A 77 7.26 4.88 18.49
C ASP A 77 5.87 4.45 18.98
N ASP A 78 4.90 5.36 18.93
CA ASP A 78 3.51 5.13 19.35
C ASP A 78 2.51 5.42 18.22
N TYR A 79 1.53 4.54 18.05
CA TYR A 79 0.39 4.79 17.18
C TYR A 79 -0.60 5.75 17.86
N GLY A 80 -0.98 6.82 17.17
CA GLY A 80 -1.96 7.78 17.71
C GLY A 80 -2.43 8.80 16.68
N ALA A 81 -3.32 9.68 17.11
CA ALA A 81 -4.03 10.63 16.25
C ALA A 81 -3.10 11.44 15.33
N SER A 82 -1.93 11.88 15.81
CA SER A 82 -0.99 12.63 14.98
C SER A 82 -0.42 11.82 13.81
N PHE A 83 -0.28 10.50 13.96
CA PHE A 83 0.15 9.61 12.87
C PHE A 83 -1.00 9.39 11.88
N GLU A 84 -2.24 9.33 12.36
CA GLU A 84 -3.43 9.26 11.51
C GLU A 84 -3.62 10.55 10.70
N ASP A 85 -3.40 11.71 11.32
CA ASP A 85 -3.43 13.02 10.65
C ASP A 85 -2.37 13.09 9.53
N GLN A 86 -1.15 12.60 9.78
CA GLN A 86 -0.12 12.48 8.74
C GLN A 86 -0.62 11.62 7.56
N HIS A 87 -1.30 10.51 7.83
CA HIS A 87 -1.85 9.66 6.77
C HIS A 87 -2.98 10.33 6.01
N ASP A 88 -3.83 11.11 6.67
CA ASP A 88 -4.92 11.84 6.04
C ASP A 88 -4.44 12.84 4.99
N ASP A 89 -3.31 13.50 5.21
CA ASP A 89 -2.68 14.36 4.20
C ASP A 89 -2.38 13.60 2.89
N PHE A 90 -1.85 12.37 2.99
CA PHE A 90 -1.65 11.50 1.82
C PHE A 90 -2.97 11.08 1.21
N ARG A 91 -3.93 10.61 2.03
CA ARG A 91 -5.24 10.14 1.54
C ARG A 91 -5.92 11.20 0.70
N HIS A 92 -6.04 12.42 1.22
CA HIS A 92 -6.72 13.52 0.52
C HIS A 92 -5.96 13.93 -0.74
N SER A 93 -4.65 14.20 -0.62
CA SER A 93 -3.90 14.76 -1.74
C SER A 93 -3.72 13.77 -2.88
N LEU A 94 -3.41 12.51 -2.59
CA LEU A 94 -3.17 11.50 -3.63
C LEU A 94 -4.47 11.08 -4.31
N THR A 95 -5.55 10.91 -3.54
CA THR A 95 -6.88 10.60 -4.07
C THR A 95 -7.35 11.70 -5.01
N HIS A 96 -7.21 12.97 -4.63
CA HIS A 96 -7.60 14.11 -5.47
C HIS A 96 -6.88 14.12 -6.83
N ILE A 97 -5.60 13.75 -6.88
CA ILE A 97 -4.82 13.69 -8.12
C ILE A 97 -5.25 12.48 -8.96
N ALA A 98 -5.27 11.29 -8.35
CA ALA A 98 -5.58 10.04 -9.06
C ALA A 98 -7.01 10.01 -9.61
N GLN A 99 -7.98 10.60 -8.90
CA GLN A 99 -9.38 10.69 -9.34
C GLN A 99 -9.57 11.46 -10.66
N LYS A 100 -8.61 12.30 -11.06
CA LYS A 100 -8.64 12.97 -12.37
C LYS A 100 -8.35 12.00 -13.52
N ALA A 101 -7.67 10.90 -13.26
CA ALA A 101 -7.34 9.86 -14.22
C ALA A 101 -8.37 8.71 -14.19
N ALA A 102 -8.70 8.19 -13.00
CA ALA A 102 -9.75 7.17 -12.85
C ALA A 102 -10.30 7.11 -11.41
N PRO A 103 -11.48 6.51 -11.18
CA PRO A 103 -12.06 6.38 -9.84
C PRO A 103 -11.14 5.63 -8.87
N VAL A 104 -10.91 6.24 -7.71
CA VAL A 104 -10.19 5.61 -6.58
C VAL A 104 -11.20 4.98 -5.64
N LYS A 105 -11.10 3.67 -5.42
CA LYS A 105 -11.95 2.90 -4.51
C LYS A 105 -11.34 2.76 -3.13
N GLU A 106 -10.01 2.64 -3.06
CA GLU A 106 -9.29 2.48 -1.81
C GLU A 106 -7.85 3.01 -1.89
N ILE A 107 -7.26 3.24 -0.72
CA ILE A 107 -5.85 3.54 -0.53
C ILE A 107 -5.26 2.57 0.48
N ILE A 108 -4.13 1.98 0.14
CA ILE A 108 -3.46 0.93 0.90
C ILE A 108 -2.06 1.42 1.24
N PHE A 109 -1.77 1.52 2.53
CA PHE A 109 -0.45 1.88 3.03
C PHE A 109 0.36 0.64 3.35
N ARG A 110 1.65 0.66 2.99
CA ARG A 110 2.62 -0.40 3.26
C ARG A 110 3.86 0.19 3.91
N TYR A 111 4.28 -0.42 5.02
CA TYR A 111 5.41 -0.01 5.84
C TYR A 111 6.46 -1.12 5.80
N ASP A 112 7.53 -0.91 5.04
CA ASP A 112 8.51 -1.95 4.73
C ASP A 112 7.84 -3.24 4.19
N GLY A 113 6.90 -3.05 3.25
CA GLY A 113 6.13 -4.12 2.61
C GLY A 113 5.00 -4.72 3.45
N ARG A 114 4.82 -4.33 4.71
CA ARG A 114 3.80 -4.89 5.62
C ARG A 114 2.65 -3.92 5.88
N GLU A 115 1.54 -4.43 6.41
CA GLU A 115 0.40 -3.61 6.86
C GLU A 115 0.67 -3.05 8.27
N ILE A 116 -0.11 -2.06 8.69
CA ILE A 116 0.12 -1.35 9.96
C ILE A 116 -0.01 -2.28 11.17
N GLU A 117 -0.90 -3.26 11.09
CA GLU A 117 -1.21 -4.24 12.13
C GLU A 117 -0.03 -5.18 12.42
N ALA A 118 0.99 -5.23 11.55
CA ALA A 118 2.23 -5.95 11.82
C ALA A 118 3.11 -5.25 12.86
N TYR A 119 2.93 -3.94 13.05
CA TYR A 119 3.71 -3.11 13.97
C TYR A 119 2.88 -2.65 15.17
N PHE A 120 1.60 -2.35 14.95
CA PHE A 120 0.66 -1.90 15.96
C PHE A 120 -0.55 -2.85 16.01
N PRO A 121 -0.45 -3.99 16.70
CA PRO A 121 -1.51 -5.00 16.74
C PRO A 121 -2.81 -4.51 17.37
N GLU A 122 -2.78 -3.46 18.19
CA GLU A 122 -3.94 -2.78 18.76
C GLU A 122 -4.87 -2.20 17.70
N VAL A 123 -4.34 -1.77 16.56
CA VAL A 123 -5.13 -1.25 15.42
C VAL A 123 -6.06 -2.34 14.88
N ARG A 124 -5.56 -3.58 14.78
CA ARG A 124 -6.40 -4.73 14.38
C ARG A 124 -7.56 -4.92 15.35
N LYS A 125 -7.27 -4.86 16.65
CA LYS A 125 -8.27 -5.06 17.70
C LYS A 125 -9.36 -3.98 17.63
N GLU A 126 -8.99 -2.72 17.42
CA GLU A 126 -9.95 -1.63 17.26
C GLU A 126 -10.84 -1.83 16.04
N ALA A 127 -10.27 -2.24 14.89
CA ALA A 127 -11.03 -2.53 13.69
C ALA A 127 -12.03 -3.69 13.90
N GLU A 128 -11.61 -4.77 14.56
CA GLU A 128 -12.46 -5.89 14.93
C GLU A 128 -13.60 -5.49 15.89
N ASP A 129 -13.28 -4.68 16.91
CA ASP A 129 -14.25 -4.19 17.89
C ASP A 129 -15.27 -3.24 17.22
N ALA A 130 -14.83 -2.36 16.33
CA ALA A 130 -15.70 -1.48 15.54
C ALA A 130 -16.62 -2.28 14.61
N GLN A 131 -16.10 -3.33 13.95
CA GLN A 131 -16.91 -4.22 13.13
C GLN A 131 -17.96 -4.96 13.97
N ARG A 132 -17.57 -5.46 15.15
CA ARG A 132 -18.49 -6.11 16.10
C ARG A 132 -19.58 -5.15 16.60
N ALA A 133 -19.25 -3.89 16.85
CA ALA A 133 -20.20 -2.87 17.27
C ALA A 133 -21.22 -2.53 16.17
N ARG A 134 -20.80 -2.53 14.90
CA ARG A 134 -21.69 -2.32 13.74
C ARG A 134 -22.65 -3.49 13.50
N VAL A 135 -22.24 -4.72 13.83
CA VAL A 135 -23.04 -5.94 13.65
C VAL A 135 -24.02 -6.17 14.81
N ARG A 136 -23.81 -5.55 15.98
CA ARG A 136 -24.79 -5.61 17.07
C ARG A 136 -26.06 -4.86 16.65
N PRO A 137 -27.22 -5.55 16.50
CA PRO A 137 -28.46 -4.85 16.21
C PRO A 137 -28.75 -3.90 17.37
N ARG A 138 -29.15 -2.67 17.04
CA ARG A 138 -29.78 -1.77 18.02
C ARG A 138 -30.96 -2.53 18.61
N ARG A 139 -30.79 -3.06 19.83
CA ARG A 139 -31.93 -3.56 20.61
C ARG A 139 -32.81 -2.34 20.87
N ALA A 140 -33.95 -2.29 20.17
CA ALA A 140 -35.08 -1.44 20.50
C ALA A 140 -35.73 -1.95 21.80
#